data_AF-A0A2S6GJ76-F1
#
_entry.id   AF-A0A2S6GJ76-F1
#
_cell.length_a   1.000
_cell.length_b   1.000
_cell.length_c   1.000
_cell.angle_alpha   90.00
_cell.angle_beta   90.00
_cell.angle_gamma   90.00
#
_symmetry.space_group_name_H-M   'P 1'
#
loop_
_entity.id
_entity.type
_entity.pdbx_description
1 polymer ?
#
loop_
_entity_poly.entity_id
_entity_poly.type
_entity_poly.pdbx_seq_one_letter_code
_entity_poly.pdbx_strand_id
1 'polypeptide(L)'
;MVSVSPHADVLDADHAAALDALPGVADKIRYACAWVDPPTTAGVRAWLAGHGVETKRSYASSVVSKWRRERGVGDTGNLVRLTPELLAELDALGRDPVEELATVEVPVGERASVAVVDEVPVVARVEAPVRERVEVVAERVAPVAESRVLRWVATAAWLVVVVVALGISWWSLFDYARSFAIPTPLAATVSLVFDAAALIVAGLAQRYASSAGSGAGPRLMMLVLLAGSIYLNWEHAASKGYGVQASIMFAAPAAIGIVLFELQMAWRSRVVRRARGRVAPPLPVIGAWRWVLHPVQNLMTLWIVGRAEGRADRAARLARIPRES
;
A
#
# COMPACT_ATOMS: atom_id res chain seq x y z
N MET A 1 38.35 -1.20 -43.14
CA MET A 1 38.46 0.13 -42.53
C MET A 1 37.10 0.78 -42.59
N VAL A 2 36.55 1.22 -41.46
CA VAL A 2 35.30 2.00 -41.42
C VAL A 2 35.69 3.48 -41.47
N SER A 3 35.03 4.26 -42.35
CA SER A 3 35.27 5.71 -42.39
C SER A 3 34.66 6.35 -41.15
N VAL A 4 35.51 6.92 -40.29
CA VAL A 4 35.04 7.83 -39.22
C VAL A 4 34.56 9.11 -39.90
N SER A 5 33.34 9.54 -39.58
CA SER A 5 32.79 10.79 -40.12
C SER A 5 33.37 11.98 -39.37
N PRO A 6 34.05 12.95 -40.03
CA PRO A 6 34.78 14.04 -39.38
C PRO A 6 33.90 15.10 -38.70
N HIS A 7 32.61 14.81 -38.49
CA HIS A 7 31.68 15.64 -37.73
C HIS A 7 31.49 15.16 -36.28
N ALA A 8 31.90 13.94 -35.93
CA ALA A 8 31.84 13.47 -34.54
C ALA A 8 32.93 14.15 -33.68
N ASP A 9 34.19 14.07 -34.14
CA ASP A 9 35.37 14.54 -33.41
C ASP A 9 35.34 16.06 -33.11
N VAL A 10 34.63 16.84 -33.94
CA VAL A 10 34.46 18.29 -33.77
C VAL A 10 33.46 18.61 -32.64
N LEU A 11 32.34 17.88 -32.56
CA LEU A 11 31.32 18.09 -31.53
C LEU A 11 31.85 17.71 -30.14
N ASP A 12 32.60 16.61 -30.04
CA ASP A 12 33.22 16.18 -28.77
C ASP A 12 34.29 17.19 -28.28
N ALA A 13 35.02 17.82 -29.21
CA ALA A 13 35.97 18.89 -28.87
C ALA A 13 35.26 20.16 -28.34
N ASP A 14 34.17 20.59 -29.00
CA ASP A 14 33.36 21.73 -28.54
C ASP A 14 32.72 21.45 -27.17
N HIS A 15 32.25 20.22 -26.93
CA HIS A 15 31.72 19.81 -25.62
C HIS A 15 32.78 19.79 -24.52
N ALA A 16 34.02 19.36 -24.82
CA ALA A 16 35.13 19.43 -23.87
C ALA A 16 35.47 20.88 -23.49
N ALA A 17 35.61 21.77 -24.48
CA ALA A 17 35.87 23.19 -24.25
C ALA A 17 34.73 23.88 -23.47
N ALA A 18 33.47 23.56 -23.80
CA ALA A 18 32.30 24.05 -23.08
C ALA A 18 32.25 23.53 -21.63
N LEU A 19 32.67 22.29 -21.38
CA LEU A 19 32.76 21.75 -20.02
C LEU A 19 33.84 22.45 -19.20
N ASP A 20 35.00 22.79 -19.75
CA ASP A 20 36.07 23.46 -19.00
C ASP A 20 35.83 24.95 -18.76
N ALA A 21 34.99 25.60 -19.55
CA ALA A 21 34.47 26.94 -19.25
C ALA A 21 33.49 26.98 -18.05
N LEU A 22 32.97 25.84 -17.57
CA LEU A 22 31.97 25.80 -16.50
C LEU A 22 32.62 25.76 -15.09
N PRO A 23 32.26 26.69 -14.19
CA PRO A 23 32.99 26.94 -12.93
C PRO A 23 32.77 25.88 -11.85
N GLY A 24 31.81 24.97 -12.03
CA GLY A 24 31.41 24.02 -10.98
C GLY A 24 30.94 22.68 -11.55
N VAL A 25 31.23 21.60 -10.81
CA VAL A 25 30.82 20.23 -11.16
C VAL A 25 29.29 20.12 -11.29
N ALA A 26 28.52 20.87 -10.49
CA ALA A 26 27.07 20.95 -10.62
C ALA A 26 26.64 21.47 -11.99
N ASP A 27 27.34 22.44 -12.55
CA ASP A 27 26.98 23.06 -13.82
C ASP A 27 27.46 22.20 -15.00
N LYS A 28 28.63 21.54 -14.88
CA LYS A 28 29.04 20.46 -15.80
C LYS A 28 27.98 19.34 -15.85
N ILE A 29 27.40 18.93 -14.72
CA ILE A 29 26.27 17.98 -14.66
C ILE A 29 25.00 18.55 -15.32
N ARG A 30 24.65 19.82 -15.08
CA ARG A 30 23.46 20.47 -15.68
C ARG A 30 23.57 20.66 -17.19
N TYR A 31 24.79 20.86 -17.71
CA TYR A 31 25.11 20.87 -19.13
C TYR A 31 24.90 19.47 -19.72
N ALA A 32 25.50 18.43 -19.12
CA ALA A 32 25.32 17.05 -19.54
C ALA A 32 23.84 16.58 -19.56
N CYS A 33 23.01 17.05 -18.63
CA CYS A 33 21.56 16.80 -18.65
C CYS A 33 20.84 17.34 -19.90
N ALA A 34 21.39 18.33 -20.61
CA ALA A 34 20.81 18.87 -21.84
C ALA A 34 21.14 18.05 -23.10
N TRP A 35 22.16 17.19 -23.04
CA TRP A 35 22.66 16.39 -24.18
C TRP A 35 22.39 14.89 -24.05
N VAL A 36 22.04 14.41 -22.86
CA VAL A 36 21.69 13.00 -22.61
C VAL A 36 20.18 12.84 -22.52
N ASP A 37 19.56 12.15 -23.48
CA ASP A 37 18.14 11.78 -23.46
C ASP A 37 17.96 10.24 -23.38
N PRO A 38 17.19 9.70 -22.42
CA PRO A 38 16.65 10.37 -21.23
C PRO A 38 17.75 10.78 -20.23
N PRO A 39 17.65 11.95 -19.58
CA PRO A 39 18.69 12.48 -18.68
C PRO A 39 18.71 11.70 -17.35
N THR A 40 19.36 10.54 -17.37
CA THR A 40 19.47 9.62 -16.23
C THR A 40 20.80 9.78 -15.51
N THR A 41 20.82 9.54 -14.20
CA THR A 41 22.05 9.55 -13.38
C THR A 41 23.11 8.55 -13.86
N ALA A 42 22.74 7.55 -14.66
CA ALA A 42 23.68 6.64 -15.31
C ALA A 42 24.27 7.27 -16.58
N GLY A 43 23.41 7.64 -17.55
CA GLY A 43 23.85 8.22 -18.82
C GLY A 43 24.64 9.52 -18.65
N VAL A 44 24.18 10.43 -17.78
CA VAL A 44 24.86 11.70 -17.47
C VAL A 44 26.26 11.46 -16.88
N ARG A 45 26.46 10.39 -16.10
CA ARG A 45 27.80 10.03 -15.59
C ARG A 45 28.69 9.37 -16.63
N ALA A 46 28.13 8.56 -17.53
CA ALA A 46 28.87 7.95 -18.62
C ALA A 46 29.35 9.03 -19.62
N TRP A 47 28.47 9.95 -20.00
CA TRP A 47 28.78 11.08 -20.89
C TRP A 47 29.85 11.99 -20.29
N LEU A 48 29.74 12.36 -19.00
CA LEU A 48 30.77 13.14 -18.30
C LEU A 48 32.11 12.39 -18.18
N ALA A 49 32.10 11.08 -17.96
CA ALA A 49 33.32 10.28 -17.89
C ALA A 49 34.06 10.20 -19.25
N GLY A 50 33.32 10.18 -20.37
CA GLY A 50 33.91 10.30 -21.71
C GLY A 50 34.67 11.61 -21.93
N HIS A 51 34.24 12.68 -21.25
CA HIS A 51 34.89 14.00 -21.24
C HIS A 51 35.82 14.21 -20.02
N GLY A 52 36.27 13.13 -19.36
CA GLY A 52 37.22 13.20 -18.22
C GLY A 52 36.67 13.73 -16.89
N VAL A 53 35.38 14.06 -16.79
CA VAL A 53 34.77 14.67 -15.60
C VAL A 53 34.22 13.60 -14.66
N GLU A 54 35.03 13.11 -13.71
CA GLU A 54 34.56 12.12 -12.73
C GLU A 54 33.58 12.74 -11.70
N THR A 55 32.47 12.06 -11.41
CA THR A 55 31.47 12.52 -10.43
C THR A 55 30.94 11.40 -9.54
N LYS A 56 30.79 11.69 -8.24
CA LYS A 56 30.19 10.75 -7.26
C LYS A 56 28.70 10.54 -7.54
N ARG A 57 28.25 9.28 -7.61
CA ARG A 57 26.87 8.90 -7.97
C ARG A 57 25.78 9.62 -7.17
N SER A 58 25.96 9.78 -5.86
CA SER A 58 25.01 10.47 -4.97
C SER A 58 24.84 11.95 -5.32
N TYR A 59 25.95 12.64 -5.61
CA TYR A 59 25.96 14.05 -6.00
C TYR A 59 25.37 14.25 -7.40
N ALA A 60 25.78 13.43 -8.37
CA ALA A 60 25.18 13.45 -9.70
C ALA A 60 23.65 13.25 -9.63
N SER A 61 23.16 12.32 -8.79
CA SER A 61 21.73 12.08 -8.64
C SER A 61 20.97 13.28 -8.07
N SER A 62 21.53 14.02 -7.10
CA SER A 62 20.82 15.16 -6.51
C SER A 62 20.70 16.33 -7.49
N VAL A 63 21.74 16.57 -8.30
CA VAL A 63 21.73 17.60 -9.35
C VAL A 63 20.80 17.20 -10.52
N VAL A 64 20.87 15.96 -11.01
CA VAL A 64 19.98 15.44 -12.07
C VAL A 64 18.52 15.52 -11.62
N SER A 65 18.18 15.05 -10.41
CA SER A 65 16.80 15.14 -9.90
C SER A 65 16.35 16.59 -9.63
N LYS A 66 17.26 17.53 -9.36
CA LYS A 66 16.93 18.97 -9.26
C LYS A 66 16.60 19.54 -10.64
N TRP A 67 17.49 19.35 -11.62
CA TRP A 67 17.31 19.80 -13.01
C TRP A 67 16.04 19.22 -13.65
N ARG A 68 15.75 17.93 -13.41
CA ARG A 68 14.51 17.28 -13.87
C ARG A 68 13.27 18.03 -13.37
N ARG A 69 13.20 18.34 -12.06
CA ARG A 69 12.08 19.12 -11.49
C ARG A 69 12.02 20.55 -12.03
N GLU A 70 13.17 21.21 -12.20
CA GLU A 70 13.27 22.56 -12.77
C GLU A 70 12.76 22.64 -14.22
N ARG A 71 12.74 21.52 -14.96
CA ARG A 71 12.21 21.41 -16.33
C ARG A 71 10.92 20.58 -16.46
N GLY A 72 10.27 20.21 -15.34
CA GLY A 72 9.04 19.40 -15.36
C GLY A 72 9.19 17.96 -15.88
N VAL A 73 10.43 17.46 -16.02
CA VAL A 73 10.72 16.11 -16.52
C VAL A 73 10.40 15.08 -15.43
N GLY A 74 9.47 14.17 -15.73
CA GLY A 74 9.07 13.09 -14.82
C GLY A 74 10.21 12.11 -14.52
N ASP A 75 10.17 11.45 -13.36
CA ASP A 75 11.25 10.56 -12.95
C ASP A 75 11.26 9.23 -13.75
N THR A 76 10.08 8.82 -14.24
CA THR A 76 9.86 7.74 -15.21
C THR A 76 10.26 8.17 -16.62
N GLY A 77 11.44 7.74 -17.07
CA GLY A 77 11.75 7.71 -18.50
C GLY A 77 10.88 6.65 -19.19
N ASN A 78 10.20 7.04 -20.28
CA ASN A 78 9.30 6.20 -21.08
C ASN A 78 8.31 5.33 -20.29
N LEU A 79 7.36 6.00 -19.62
CA LEU A 79 5.97 5.58 -19.72
C LEU A 79 5.25 6.60 -20.60
N VAL A 80 4.63 6.11 -21.69
CA VAL A 80 3.72 6.91 -22.52
C VAL A 80 2.61 7.44 -21.61
N ARG A 81 2.23 8.72 -21.76
CA ARG A 81 1.01 9.21 -21.11
C ARG A 81 -0.15 8.41 -21.69
N LEU A 82 -0.76 7.55 -20.88
CA LEU A 82 -1.97 6.82 -21.25
C LEU A 82 -3.01 7.85 -21.70
N THR A 83 -3.29 7.86 -23.00
CA THR A 83 -4.30 8.72 -23.60
C THR A 83 -5.68 8.13 -23.32
N PRO A 84 -6.78 8.88 -23.51
CA PRO A 84 -8.13 8.36 -23.27
C PRO A 84 -8.43 7.09 -24.09
N GLU A 85 -7.86 6.98 -25.30
CA GLU A 85 -8.00 5.79 -26.15
C GLU A 85 -7.29 4.57 -25.56
N LEU A 86 -6.04 4.73 -25.11
CA LEU A 86 -5.26 3.65 -24.47
C LEU A 86 -5.86 3.20 -23.13
N LEU A 87 -6.55 4.07 -22.41
CA LEU A 87 -7.32 3.68 -21.21
C LEU A 87 -8.56 2.86 -21.60
N ALA A 88 -9.30 3.28 -22.62
CA ALA A 88 -10.48 2.55 -23.10
C ALA A 88 -10.12 1.17 -23.70
N GLU A 89 -8.96 1.07 -24.37
CA GLU A 89 -8.43 -0.21 -24.89
C GLU A 89 -8.04 -1.16 -23.74
N LEU A 90 -7.44 -0.63 -22.66
CA LEU A 90 -7.09 -1.44 -21.48
C LEU A 90 -8.33 -1.89 -20.69
N ASP A 91 -9.34 -1.02 -20.55
CA ASP A 91 -10.64 -1.37 -19.93
C ASP A 91 -11.44 -2.38 -20.79
N ALA A 92 -11.26 -2.38 -22.11
CA ALA A 92 -11.83 -3.39 -23.00
C ALA A 92 -11.14 -4.76 -22.82
N LEU A 93 -9.80 -4.78 -22.72
CA LEU A 93 -9.01 -5.99 -22.44
C LEU A 93 -9.17 -6.51 -21.01
N GLY A 94 -9.67 -5.70 -20.08
CA GLY A 94 -9.93 -6.07 -18.68
C GLY A 94 -11.17 -6.92 -18.44
N ARG A 95 -11.97 -7.24 -19.48
CA ARG A 95 -13.18 -8.07 -19.37
C ARG A 95 -12.90 -9.52 -19.79
N ASP A 96 -12.56 -10.37 -18.82
CA ASP A 96 -12.64 -11.83 -19.01
C ASP A 96 -14.11 -12.29 -19.17
N PRO A 97 -14.42 -13.23 -20.08
CA PRO A 97 -15.79 -13.63 -20.42
C PRO A 97 -16.38 -14.63 -19.39
N VAL A 98 -16.59 -14.16 -18.16
CA VAL A 98 -17.19 -14.94 -17.06
C VAL A 98 -18.55 -14.38 -16.61
N GLU A 99 -18.97 -13.22 -17.15
CA GLU A 99 -20.20 -12.52 -16.77
C GLU A 99 -21.41 -12.82 -17.71
N GLU A 100 -21.29 -13.79 -18.62
CA GLU A 100 -22.32 -14.14 -19.63
C GLU A 100 -23.14 -15.42 -19.29
N LEU A 101 -23.27 -15.78 -18.00
CA LEU A 101 -24.11 -16.91 -17.55
C LEU A 101 -24.94 -16.56 -16.30
N ALA A 102 -25.70 -15.46 -16.37
CA ALA A 102 -26.57 -15.00 -15.27
C ALA A 102 -27.93 -14.40 -15.70
N THR A 103 -28.42 -14.69 -16.91
CA THR A 103 -29.76 -14.27 -17.37
C THR A 103 -30.72 -15.46 -17.44
N VAL A 104 -31.58 -15.58 -16.42
CA VAL A 104 -32.77 -16.46 -16.43
C VAL A 104 -33.99 -15.59 -16.11
N GLU A 105 -34.88 -15.42 -17.08
CA GLU A 105 -36.08 -14.59 -16.96
C GLU A 105 -37.27 -15.38 -16.41
N VAL A 106 -38.04 -14.76 -15.50
CA VAL A 106 -39.44 -15.10 -15.16
C VAL A 106 -40.10 -13.82 -14.57
N PRO A 107 -41.42 -13.60 -14.72
CA PRO A 107 -41.85 -12.47 -15.55
C PRO A 107 -42.87 -11.50 -14.91
N VAL A 108 -43.34 -10.58 -15.76
CA VAL A 108 -44.18 -9.40 -15.53
C VAL A 108 -45.54 -9.63 -14.82
N GLY A 109 -45.93 -8.66 -14.00
CA GLY A 109 -47.33 -8.32 -13.65
C GLY A 109 -47.39 -6.87 -13.16
N GLU A 110 -47.58 -5.85 -14.02
CA GLU A 110 -48.84 -5.32 -14.58
C GLU A 110 -49.54 -4.30 -13.65
N ARG A 111 -49.99 -3.16 -14.22
CA ARG A 111 -50.81 -2.06 -13.64
C ARG A 111 -50.05 -1.02 -12.79
N ALA A 112 -50.31 0.28 -12.90
CA ALA A 112 -51.08 1.03 -13.90
C ALA A 112 -50.63 2.50 -13.99
N SER A 113 -50.97 3.17 -15.10
CA SER A 113 -50.62 4.56 -15.40
C SER A 113 -51.66 5.58 -14.93
N VAL A 114 -51.21 6.73 -14.42
CA VAL A 114 -51.93 8.02 -14.44
C VAL A 114 -50.92 9.11 -14.81
N ALA A 115 -51.35 10.19 -15.47
CA ALA A 115 -50.50 11.27 -15.96
C ALA A 115 -51.19 12.64 -15.84
N VAL A 116 -50.39 13.73 -15.91
CA VAL A 116 -50.75 15.17 -15.83
C VAL A 116 -51.47 15.60 -14.53
N VAL A 117 -51.38 16.82 -13.98
CA VAL A 117 -50.68 18.10 -14.31
C VAL A 117 -49.93 18.58 -13.01
N ASP A 118 -49.27 19.73 -12.82
CA ASP A 118 -49.12 21.00 -13.56
C ASP A 118 -47.79 21.72 -13.20
N GLU A 119 -47.53 22.91 -13.74
CA GLU A 119 -46.45 23.83 -13.29
C GLU A 119 -46.92 24.89 -12.26
N VAL A 120 -45.99 25.40 -11.42
CA VAL A 120 -45.85 26.84 -11.09
C VAL A 120 -44.52 27.08 -10.31
N PRO A 121 -43.81 28.22 -10.45
CA PRO A 121 -42.40 28.35 -10.05
C PRO A 121 -42.15 29.28 -8.84
N VAL A 122 -40.95 29.93 -8.80
CA VAL A 122 -40.46 30.92 -7.80
C VAL A 122 -40.03 30.22 -6.46
N VAL A 123 -38.92 30.55 -5.77
CA VAL A 123 -38.08 31.76 -5.69
C VAL A 123 -36.59 31.43 -5.80
N ALA A 124 -35.80 32.27 -6.50
CA ALA A 124 -34.34 32.22 -6.44
C ALA A 124 -33.80 32.94 -5.19
N ARG A 125 -32.98 32.26 -4.38
CA ARG A 125 -32.13 32.89 -3.36
C ARG A 125 -30.66 32.80 -3.76
N VAL A 126 -30.01 33.96 -3.90
CA VAL A 126 -28.58 34.06 -4.16
C VAL A 126 -27.81 33.88 -2.85
N GLU A 127 -27.04 32.80 -2.74
CA GLU A 127 -25.93 32.69 -1.79
C GLU A 127 -24.67 32.18 -2.53
N ALA A 128 -23.63 33.01 -2.54
CA ALA A 128 -22.35 32.73 -3.21
C ALA A 128 -21.51 31.70 -2.40
N PRO A 129 -20.54 31.01 -3.03
CA PRO A 129 -20.06 29.73 -2.51
C PRO A 129 -19.11 29.85 -1.30
N VAL A 130 -19.58 29.41 -0.14
CA VAL A 130 -18.74 29.09 1.05
C VAL A 130 -17.71 27.98 0.75
N ARG A 131 -17.86 27.28 -0.37
CA ARG A 131 -17.08 26.11 -0.82
C ARG A 131 -15.57 26.35 -0.88
N GLU A 132 -15.15 27.53 -1.32
CA GLU A 132 -13.74 27.87 -1.58
C GLU A 132 -12.87 27.92 -0.30
N ARG A 133 -13.46 28.28 0.85
CA ARG A 133 -12.70 28.44 2.10
C ARG A 133 -12.42 27.12 2.84
N VAL A 134 -12.91 25.98 2.34
CA VAL A 134 -12.73 24.66 2.96
C VAL A 134 -11.53 23.91 2.39
N GLU A 135 -11.15 24.13 1.12
CA GLU A 135 -10.03 23.40 0.50
C GLU A 135 -8.65 23.78 1.06
N VAL A 136 -8.49 25.02 1.56
CA VAL A 136 -7.18 25.57 1.94
C VAL A 136 -6.61 24.98 3.25
N VAL A 137 -7.43 24.35 4.09
CA VAL A 137 -7.00 23.73 5.37
C VAL A 137 -6.97 22.19 5.30
N ALA A 138 -7.08 21.63 4.10
CA ALA A 138 -6.68 20.25 3.84
C ALA A 138 -5.16 20.14 3.67
N GLU A 139 -4.39 20.59 4.67
CA GLU A 139 -2.93 20.47 4.67
C GLU A 139 -2.57 18.99 4.54
N ARG A 140 -2.03 18.61 3.38
CA ARG A 140 -1.62 17.25 3.10
C ARG A 140 -0.40 16.95 3.97
N VAL A 141 -0.65 16.38 5.16
CA VAL A 141 0.39 15.75 5.99
C VAL A 141 1.12 14.76 5.09
N ALA A 142 2.30 15.17 4.62
CA ALA A 142 3.06 14.38 3.68
C ALA A 142 3.35 13.03 4.33
N PRO A 143 3.14 11.90 3.63
CA PRO A 143 3.42 10.60 4.22
C PRO A 143 4.88 10.59 4.64
N VAL A 144 5.13 10.43 5.94
CA VAL A 144 6.48 10.42 6.52
C VAL A 144 7.33 9.49 5.67
N ALA A 145 8.40 10.03 5.10
CA ALA A 145 9.17 9.38 4.04
C ALA A 145 9.99 8.20 4.59
N GLU A 146 9.29 7.13 4.96
CA GLU A 146 9.82 5.90 5.51
C GLU A 146 10.95 5.40 4.61
N SER A 147 12.13 5.26 5.20
CA SER A 147 13.34 5.00 4.42
C SER A 147 13.23 3.65 3.73
N ARG A 148 13.77 3.55 2.50
CA ARG A 148 13.81 2.26 1.78
C ARG A 148 14.51 1.18 2.61
N VAL A 149 15.52 1.57 3.39
CA VAL A 149 16.24 0.68 4.31
C VAL A 149 15.33 0.15 5.42
N LEU A 150 14.52 1.00 6.07
CA LEU A 150 13.62 0.56 7.15
C LEU A 150 12.58 -0.45 6.66
N ARG A 151 11.99 -0.22 5.47
CA ARG A 151 11.12 -1.22 4.82
C ARG A 151 11.84 -2.53 4.54
N TRP A 152 13.03 -2.49 3.93
CA TRP A 152 13.79 -3.71 3.63
C TRP A 152 14.16 -4.49 4.90
N VAL A 153 14.58 -3.81 5.97
CA VAL A 153 14.86 -4.44 7.28
C VAL A 153 13.59 -5.04 7.88
N ALA A 154 12.46 -4.34 7.87
CA ALA A 154 11.20 -4.85 8.38
C ALA A 154 10.68 -6.06 7.59
N THR A 155 10.78 -6.03 6.25
CA THR A 155 10.42 -7.16 5.39
C THR A 155 11.36 -8.36 5.59
N ALA A 156 12.67 -8.13 5.71
CA ALA A 156 13.64 -9.19 5.97
C ALA A 156 13.43 -9.85 7.34
N ALA A 157 13.22 -9.05 8.39
CA ALA A 157 12.92 -9.54 9.73
C ALA A 157 11.60 -10.35 9.75
N TRP A 158 10.56 -9.89 9.06
CA TRP A 158 9.30 -10.63 8.94
C TRP A 158 9.46 -11.95 8.17
N LEU A 159 10.25 -11.95 7.08
CA LEU A 159 10.56 -13.16 6.31
C LEU A 159 11.32 -14.18 7.17
N VAL A 160 12.32 -13.75 7.95
CA VAL A 160 13.06 -14.62 8.89
C VAL A 160 12.11 -15.21 9.94
N VAL A 161 11.23 -14.41 10.55
CA VAL A 161 10.22 -14.91 11.51
C VAL A 161 9.30 -15.95 10.87
N VAL A 162 8.82 -15.72 9.65
CA VAL A 162 7.96 -16.68 8.93
C VAL A 162 8.71 -17.97 8.58
N VAL A 163 9.94 -17.89 8.04
CA VAL A 163 10.74 -19.08 7.70
C VAL A 163 11.08 -19.91 8.92
N VAL A 164 11.42 -19.27 10.05
CA VAL A 164 11.67 -19.99 11.32
C VAL A 164 10.39 -20.60 11.88
N ALA A 165 9.25 -19.88 11.85
CA ALA A 165 7.98 -20.41 12.32
C ALA A 165 7.50 -21.61 11.50
N LEU A 166 7.60 -21.56 10.17
CA LEU A 166 7.29 -22.69 9.27
C LEU A 166 8.27 -23.85 9.49
N GLY A 167 9.58 -23.59 9.60
CA GLY A 167 10.56 -24.63 9.86
C GLY A 167 10.29 -25.41 11.17
N ILE A 168 9.87 -24.71 12.23
CA ILE A 168 9.46 -25.33 13.50
C ILE A 168 8.12 -26.06 13.35
N SER A 169 7.11 -25.43 12.71
CA SER A 169 5.78 -26.01 12.46
C SER A 169 5.87 -27.32 11.68
N TRP A 170 6.60 -27.32 10.57
CA TRP A 170 6.89 -28.50 9.76
C TRP A 170 7.58 -29.59 10.57
N TRP A 171 8.69 -29.28 11.25
CA TRP A 171 9.47 -30.29 11.98
C TRP A 171 8.64 -30.92 13.11
N SER A 172 7.90 -30.09 13.85
CA SER A 172 6.96 -30.47 14.90
C SER A 172 5.93 -31.48 14.40
N LEU A 173 5.16 -31.11 13.35
CA LEU A 173 4.10 -31.95 12.79
C LEU A 173 4.64 -33.19 12.07
N PHE A 174 5.80 -33.08 11.40
CA PHE A 174 6.46 -34.21 10.74
C PHE A 174 6.87 -35.29 11.74
N ASP A 175 7.57 -34.90 12.80
CA ASP A 175 8.03 -35.81 13.85
C ASP A 175 6.85 -36.39 14.66
N TYR A 176 5.83 -35.56 14.94
CA TYR A 176 4.58 -36.02 15.55
C TYR A 176 3.87 -37.07 14.67
N ALA A 177 3.73 -36.83 13.36
CA ALA A 177 3.17 -37.81 12.42
C ALA A 177 4.01 -39.10 12.34
N ARG A 178 5.34 -39.00 12.41
CA ARG A 178 6.25 -40.16 12.45
C ARG A 178 6.08 -41.02 13.70
N SER A 179 5.61 -40.46 14.83
CA SER A 179 5.31 -41.24 16.05
C SER A 179 4.19 -42.26 15.85
N PHE A 180 3.19 -41.95 15.00
CA PHE A 180 2.11 -42.86 14.60
C PHE A 180 2.53 -43.84 13.48
N ALA A 181 3.84 -44.08 13.32
CA ALA A 181 4.45 -44.89 12.27
C ALA A 181 4.17 -44.47 10.81
N ILE A 182 3.48 -43.34 10.56
CA ILE A 182 3.10 -42.84 9.23
C ILE A 182 4.33 -42.76 8.32
N PRO A 183 4.33 -43.35 7.11
CA PRO A 183 5.48 -43.33 6.20
C PRO A 183 6.04 -41.93 5.95
N THR A 184 7.37 -41.78 5.91
CA THR A 184 8.11 -40.53 5.69
C THR A 184 7.53 -39.61 4.60
N PRO A 185 7.20 -40.08 3.36
CA PRO A 185 6.62 -39.19 2.34
C PRO A 185 5.22 -38.68 2.70
N LEU A 186 4.41 -39.47 3.42
CA LEU A 186 3.08 -39.04 3.88
C LEU A 186 3.19 -38.05 5.05
N ALA A 187 4.10 -38.29 6.01
CA ALA A 187 4.37 -37.34 7.10
C ALA A 187 4.86 -35.98 6.57
N ALA A 188 5.73 -35.98 5.56
CA ALA A 188 6.18 -34.76 4.88
C ALA A 188 5.02 -34.06 4.13
N THR A 189 4.17 -34.83 3.45
CA THR A 189 3.01 -34.29 2.71
C THR A 189 1.99 -33.63 3.66
N VAL A 190 1.66 -34.27 4.79
CA VAL A 190 0.75 -33.69 5.80
C VAL A 190 1.29 -32.39 6.37
N SER A 191 2.60 -32.34 6.65
CA SER A 191 3.27 -31.13 7.16
C SER A 191 3.25 -29.99 6.15
N LEU A 192 3.59 -30.29 4.89
CA LEU A 192 3.50 -29.35 3.76
C LEU A 192 2.10 -28.78 3.58
N VAL A 193 1.06 -29.64 3.61
CA VAL A 193 -0.34 -29.24 3.41
C VAL A 193 -0.82 -28.34 4.54
N PHE A 194 -0.43 -28.60 5.79
CA PHE A 194 -0.79 -27.77 6.93
C PHE A 194 -0.20 -26.35 6.83
N ASP A 195 1.11 -26.25 6.60
CA ASP A 195 1.81 -24.97 6.47
C ASP A 195 1.35 -24.19 5.22
N ALA A 196 1.13 -24.88 4.10
CA ALA A 196 0.58 -24.27 2.88
C ALA A 196 -0.85 -23.73 3.10
N ALA A 197 -1.72 -24.48 3.80
CA ALA A 197 -3.06 -24.03 4.14
C ALA A 197 -3.01 -22.78 5.04
N ALA A 198 -2.13 -22.74 6.04
CA ALA A 198 -1.94 -21.56 6.89
C ALA A 198 -1.53 -20.32 6.08
N LEU A 199 -0.58 -20.46 5.14
CA LEU A 199 -0.16 -19.36 4.26
C LEU A 199 -1.25 -18.90 3.29
N ILE A 200 -2.00 -19.83 2.68
CA ILE A 200 -3.13 -19.52 1.77
C ILE A 200 -4.22 -18.76 2.52
N VAL A 201 -4.61 -19.25 3.71
CA VAL A 201 -5.67 -18.64 4.53
C VAL A 201 -5.23 -17.29 5.09
N ALA A 202 -3.97 -17.13 5.51
CA ALA A 202 -3.41 -15.82 5.89
C ALA A 202 -3.40 -14.84 4.70
N GLY A 203 -3.08 -15.31 3.48
CA GLY A 203 -3.17 -14.54 2.24
C GLY A 203 -4.60 -14.10 1.90
N LEU A 204 -5.59 -14.97 2.09
CA LEU A 204 -7.01 -14.64 1.95
C LEU A 204 -7.44 -13.62 3.00
N ALA A 205 -7.14 -13.83 4.28
CA ALA A 205 -7.43 -12.88 5.35
C ALA A 205 -6.80 -11.50 5.10
N GLN A 206 -5.58 -11.46 4.55
CA GLN A 206 -4.92 -10.23 4.13
C GLN A 206 -5.65 -9.55 2.94
N ARG A 207 -6.14 -10.28 1.95
CA ARG A 207 -6.96 -9.70 0.85
C ARG A 207 -8.29 -9.14 1.38
N TYR A 208 -8.98 -9.87 2.25
CA TYR A 208 -10.23 -9.42 2.85
C TYR A 208 -10.05 -8.23 3.81
N ALA A 209 -8.93 -8.13 4.54
CA ALA A 209 -8.58 -6.94 5.32
C ALA A 209 -8.44 -5.64 4.48
N SER A 210 -8.34 -5.78 3.15
CA SER A 210 -8.32 -4.68 2.18
C SER A 210 -9.59 -4.59 1.32
N SER A 211 -10.45 -5.61 1.29
CA SER A 211 -11.72 -5.59 0.54
C SER A 211 -12.80 -4.77 1.25
N ALA A 212 -14.00 -4.67 0.68
CA ALA A 212 -15.14 -3.99 1.30
C ALA A 212 -16.05 -4.91 2.13
N GLY A 213 -15.88 -6.23 2.02
CA GLY A 213 -16.70 -7.26 2.65
C GLY A 213 -16.16 -7.78 3.99
N SER A 214 -16.81 -8.79 4.55
CA SER A 214 -16.41 -9.40 5.82
C SER A 214 -15.27 -10.42 5.63
N GLY A 215 -14.13 -10.18 6.28
CA GLY A 215 -13.01 -11.13 6.34
C GLY A 215 -13.13 -12.18 7.45
N ALA A 216 -14.30 -12.36 8.06
CA ALA A 216 -14.47 -13.18 9.26
C ALA A 216 -14.07 -14.65 9.06
N GLY A 217 -14.52 -15.29 7.96
CA GLY A 217 -14.22 -16.69 7.67
C GLY A 217 -12.71 -17.00 7.56
N PRO A 218 -11.97 -16.34 6.64
CA PRO A 218 -10.51 -16.52 6.52
C PRO A 218 -9.75 -16.18 7.80
N ARG A 219 -10.18 -15.15 8.55
CA ARG A 219 -9.54 -14.79 9.83
C ARG A 219 -9.77 -15.84 10.92
N LEU A 220 -10.98 -16.39 11.02
CA LEU A 220 -11.29 -17.49 11.93
C LEU A 220 -10.49 -18.75 11.58
N MET A 221 -10.43 -19.13 10.31
CA MET A 221 -9.64 -20.27 9.86
C MET A 221 -8.13 -20.07 10.11
N MET A 222 -7.60 -18.85 9.95
CA MET A 222 -6.22 -18.51 10.32
C MET A 222 -5.97 -18.71 11.82
N LEU A 223 -6.88 -18.24 12.68
CA LEU A 223 -6.80 -18.45 14.14
C LEU A 223 -6.86 -19.94 14.52
N VAL A 224 -7.72 -20.72 13.85
CA VAL A 224 -7.83 -22.18 14.07
C VAL A 224 -6.53 -22.89 13.68
N LEU A 225 -5.98 -22.61 12.50
CA LEU A 225 -4.73 -23.23 12.03
C LEU A 225 -3.55 -22.86 12.93
N LEU A 226 -3.42 -21.59 13.33
CA LEU A 226 -2.29 -21.17 14.18
C LEU A 226 -2.46 -21.57 15.65
N ALA A 227 -3.68 -21.76 16.16
CA ALA A 227 -3.93 -22.46 17.41
C ALA A 227 -3.55 -23.95 17.34
N GLY A 228 -3.79 -24.60 16.20
CA GLY A 228 -3.28 -25.95 15.91
C GLY A 228 -1.75 -26.01 15.94
N SER A 229 -1.07 -25.03 15.35
CA SER A 229 0.41 -24.92 15.37
C SER A 229 0.96 -24.73 16.80
N ILE A 230 0.31 -23.88 17.62
CA ILE A 230 0.62 -23.77 19.06
C ILE A 230 0.54 -25.12 19.77
N TYR A 231 -0.55 -25.86 19.56
CA TYR A 231 -0.78 -27.16 20.18
C TYR A 231 0.25 -28.22 19.72
N LEU A 232 0.49 -28.34 18.42
CA LEU A 232 1.46 -29.28 17.87
C LEU A 232 2.87 -29.02 18.39
N ASN A 233 3.31 -27.75 18.41
CA ASN A 233 4.63 -27.40 18.94
C ASN A 233 4.78 -27.67 20.45
N TRP A 234 3.69 -27.52 21.22
CA TRP A 234 3.65 -27.89 22.63
C TRP A 234 3.82 -29.39 22.82
N GLU A 235 3.03 -30.20 22.09
CA GLU A 235 3.05 -31.66 22.16
C GLU A 235 4.37 -32.25 21.65
N HIS A 236 4.96 -31.67 20.61
CA HIS A 236 6.29 -32.07 20.15
C HIS A 236 7.30 -31.97 21.30
N ALA A 237 7.44 -30.80 21.93
CA ALA A 237 8.36 -30.61 23.05
C ALA A 237 8.02 -31.45 24.29
N ALA A 238 6.73 -31.70 24.54
CA ALA A 238 6.27 -32.57 25.63
C ALA A 238 6.65 -34.04 25.37
N SER A 239 6.45 -34.53 24.14
CA SER A 239 6.78 -35.90 23.72
C SER A 239 8.29 -36.20 23.75
N LYS A 240 9.14 -35.18 23.59
CA LYS A 240 10.60 -35.28 23.79
C LYS A 240 11.03 -35.22 25.26
N GLY A 241 10.11 -35.00 26.20
CA GLY A 241 10.39 -34.92 27.62
C GLY A 241 11.11 -33.64 28.07
N TYR A 242 11.12 -32.58 27.25
CA TYR A 242 11.86 -31.33 27.55
C TYR A 242 11.24 -30.48 28.68
N GLY A 243 10.06 -30.86 29.18
CA GLY A 243 9.37 -30.17 30.27
C GLY A 243 8.57 -28.93 29.84
N VAL A 244 7.72 -28.45 30.75
CA VAL A 244 6.72 -27.40 30.48
C VAL A 244 7.35 -26.11 29.97
N GLN A 245 8.51 -25.72 30.51
CA GLN A 245 9.26 -24.53 30.11
C GLN A 245 9.65 -24.59 28.62
N ALA A 246 10.09 -25.75 28.14
CA ALA A 246 10.42 -25.95 26.74
C ALA A 246 9.17 -25.97 25.86
N SER A 247 8.08 -26.64 26.27
CA SER A 247 6.81 -26.59 25.54
C SER A 247 6.25 -25.18 25.37
N ILE A 248 6.40 -24.30 26.38
CA ILE A 248 6.11 -22.87 26.25
C ILE A 248 7.02 -22.22 25.19
N MET A 249 8.34 -22.48 25.21
CA MET A 249 9.28 -21.91 24.24
C MET A 249 9.02 -22.36 22.79
N PHE A 250 8.62 -23.61 22.57
CA PHE A 250 8.26 -24.13 21.24
C PHE A 250 6.89 -23.62 20.74
N ALA A 251 5.93 -23.41 21.63
CA ALA A 251 4.63 -22.82 21.31
C ALA A 251 4.69 -21.29 21.04
N ALA A 252 5.63 -20.59 21.68
CA ALA A 252 5.70 -19.12 21.65
C ALA A 252 5.79 -18.48 20.24
N PRO A 253 6.57 -19.00 19.26
CA PRO A 253 6.64 -18.41 17.92
C PRO A 253 5.29 -18.34 17.20
N ALA A 254 4.46 -19.40 17.32
CA ALA A 254 3.12 -19.43 16.73
C ALA A 254 2.15 -18.46 17.44
N ALA A 255 2.22 -18.37 18.77
CA ALA A 255 1.43 -17.42 19.56
C ALA A 255 1.80 -15.95 19.26
N ILE A 256 3.09 -15.63 19.14
CA ILE A 256 3.59 -14.33 18.68
C ILE A 256 3.10 -14.06 17.23
N GLY A 257 3.05 -15.10 16.39
CA GLY A 257 2.47 -15.07 15.05
C GLY A 257 1.02 -14.57 15.02
N ILE A 258 0.12 -15.10 15.87
CA ILE A 258 -1.26 -14.60 16.01
C ILE A 258 -1.25 -13.10 16.30
N VAL A 259 -0.50 -12.68 17.32
CA VAL A 259 -0.52 -11.29 17.82
C VAL A 259 -0.01 -10.31 16.76
N LEU A 260 1.11 -10.62 16.11
CA LEU A 260 1.68 -9.78 15.05
C LEU A 260 0.78 -9.73 13.80
N PHE A 261 0.18 -10.86 13.40
CA PHE A 261 -0.76 -10.90 12.29
C PHE A 261 -2.02 -10.09 12.56
N GLU A 262 -2.63 -10.25 13.74
CA GLU A 262 -3.84 -9.55 14.15
C GLU A 262 -3.62 -8.02 14.25
N LEU A 263 -2.48 -7.58 14.80
CA LEU A 263 -2.08 -6.17 14.82
C LEU A 263 -1.91 -5.61 13.39
N GLN A 264 -1.24 -6.35 12.50
CA GLN A 264 -1.05 -5.96 11.10
C GLN A 264 -2.38 -5.90 10.31
N MET A 265 -3.28 -6.87 10.51
CA MET A 265 -4.63 -6.86 9.93
C MET A 265 -5.45 -5.69 10.45
N ALA A 266 -5.41 -5.43 11.76
CA ALA A 266 -6.11 -4.32 12.39
C ALA A 266 -5.61 -2.96 11.87
N TRP A 267 -4.29 -2.80 11.70
CA TRP A 267 -3.69 -1.61 11.11
C TRP A 267 -4.14 -1.39 9.66
N ARG A 268 -3.93 -2.39 8.78
CA ARG A 268 -4.31 -2.31 7.36
C ARG A 268 -5.82 -2.08 7.17
N SER A 269 -6.65 -2.78 7.94
CA SER A 269 -8.10 -2.60 7.93
C SER A 269 -8.55 -1.22 8.42
N ARG A 270 -7.79 -0.56 9.31
CA ARG A 270 -8.04 0.84 9.72
C ARG A 270 -7.61 1.80 8.63
N VAL A 271 -6.45 1.61 8.00
CA VAL A 271 -5.97 2.44 6.87
C VAL A 271 -6.99 2.42 5.71
N VAL A 272 -7.41 1.24 5.27
CA VAL A 272 -8.38 1.10 4.17
C VAL A 272 -9.75 1.65 4.54
N ARG A 273 -10.22 1.47 5.79
CA ARG A 273 -11.49 2.09 6.23
C ARG A 273 -11.40 3.61 6.34
N ARG A 274 -10.26 4.21 6.75
CA ARG A 274 -10.03 5.67 6.67
C ARG A 274 -10.10 6.16 5.23
N ALA A 275 -9.39 5.49 4.30
CA ALA A 275 -9.38 5.86 2.88
C ALA A 275 -10.77 5.82 2.22
N ARG A 276 -11.69 5.00 2.72
CA ARG A 276 -13.10 4.94 2.29
C ARG A 276 -14.06 5.81 3.12
N GLY A 277 -13.56 6.70 3.98
CA GLY A 277 -14.38 7.55 4.86
C GLY A 277 -15.18 6.79 5.94
N ARG A 278 -14.87 5.52 6.19
CA ARG A 278 -15.56 4.62 7.16
C ARG A 278 -14.92 4.62 8.56
N VAL A 279 -14.07 5.61 8.85
CA VAL A 279 -13.47 5.87 10.18
C VAL A 279 -13.49 7.38 10.35
N ALA A 280 -13.92 7.86 11.52
CA ALA A 280 -13.84 9.28 11.87
C ALA A 280 -12.40 9.81 11.72
N PRO A 281 -12.20 11.10 11.40
CA PRO A 281 -10.88 11.70 11.46
C PRO A 281 -10.25 11.51 12.86
N PRO A 282 -8.92 11.50 12.97
CA PRO A 282 -8.29 11.49 14.29
C PRO A 282 -8.65 12.78 15.03
N LEU A 283 -9.19 12.63 16.25
CA LEU A 283 -9.44 13.76 17.16
C LEU A 283 -8.14 14.58 17.35
N PRO A 284 -8.24 15.91 17.55
CA PRO A 284 -7.07 16.78 17.69
C PRO A 284 -6.15 16.28 18.80
N VAL A 285 -4.85 16.13 18.49
CA VAL A 285 -3.86 15.57 19.41
C VAL A 285 -3.48 16.64 20.45
N ILE A 286 -4.11 16.57 21.62
CA ILE A 286 -3.85 17.49 22.74
C ILE A 286 -2.64 16.98 23.53
N GLY A 287 -1.50 17.66 23.38
CA GLY A 287 -0.26 17.32 24.10
C GLY A 287 -0.37 17.42 25.61
N ALA A 288 0.39 16.60 26.34
CA ALA A 288 0.27 16.43 27.79
C ALA A 288 0.35 17.73 28.60
N TRP A 289 1.28 18.64 28.27
CA TRP A 289 1.38 19.94 28.96
C TRP A 289 0.13 20.82 28.78
N ARG A 290 -0.54 20.73 27.63
CA ARG A 290 -1.79 21.46 27.40
C ARG A 290 -2.93 20.89 28.27
N TRP A 291 -2.91 19.59 28.57
CA TRP A 291 -3.83 18.97 29.55
C TRP A 291 -3.61 19.46 30.97
N VAL A 292 -2.36 19.67 31.40
CA VAL A 292 -2.04 20.24 32.71
C VAL A 292 -2.50 21.70 32.82
N LEU A 293 -2.21 22.51 31.80
CA LEU A 293 -2.49 23.95 31.83
C LEU A 293 -3.97 24.31 31.60
N HIS A 294 -4.67 23.58 30.72
CA HIS A 294 -6.02 23.95 30.27
C HIS A 294 -7.01 22.76 30.19
N PRO A 295 -7.16 21.94 31.25
CA PRO A 295 -7.93 20.69 31.20
C PRO A 295 -9.39 20.87 30.76
N VAL A 296 -10.08 21.89 31.29
CA VAL A 296 -11.49 22.18 30.95
C VAL A 296 -11.66 22.60 29.49
N GLN A 297 -10.75 23.42 28.96
CA GLN A 297 -10.81 23.89 27.57
C GLN A 297 -10.56 22.74 26.59
N ASN A 298 -9.67 21.81 26.93
CA ASN A 298 -9.40 20.61 26.13
C ASN A 298 -10.60 19.66 26.12
N LEU A 299 -11.22 19.42 27.29
CA LEU A 299 -12.44 18.63 27.39
C LEU A 299 -13.58 19.23 26.55
N MET A 300 -13.77 20.55 26.62
CA MET A 300 -14.74 21.27 25.77
C MET A 300 -14.39 21.19 24.29
N THR A 301 -13.11 21.28 23.92
CA THR A 301 -12.66 21.14 22.52
C THR A 301 -13.03 19.76 21.96
N LEU A 302 -12.73 18.68 22.70
CA LEU A 302 -13.08 17.31 22.30
C LEU A 302 -14.59 17.10 22.22
N TRP A 303 -15.36 17.66 23.17
CA TRP A 303 -16.83 17.60 23.17
C TRP A 303 -17.45 18.35 21.99
N ILE A 304 -16.95 19.55 21.66
CA ILE A 304 -17.43 20.35 20.53
C ILE A 304 -17.13 19.63 19.21
N VAL A 305 -15.90 19.13 19.02
CA VAL A 305 -15.47 18.43 17.80
C VAL A 305 -16.30 17.16 17.60
N GLY A 306 -16.37 16.27 18.60
CA GLY A 306 -17.17 15.03 18.48
C GLY A 306 -18.67 15.28 18.25
N ARG A 307 -19.22 16.36 18.83
CA ARG A 307 -20.63 16.76 18.63
C ARG A 307 -20.87 17.51 17.31
N ALA A 308 -19.83 18.01 16.65
CA ALA A 308 -19.90 18.53 15.28
C ALA A 308 -19.82 17.39 14.26
N GLU A 309 -18.81 16.51 14.39
CA GLU A 309 -18.60 15.34 13.52
C GLU A 309 -19.81 14.39 13.55
N GLY A 310 -20.34 14.07 14.73
CA GLY A 310 -21.53 13.23 14.87
C GLY A 310 -22.81 13.83 14.25
N ARG A 311 -22.90 15.16 14.10
CA ARG A 311 -23.98 15.81 13.34
C ARG A 311 -23.72 15.74 11.83
N ALA A 312 -22.47 15.95 11.40
CA ALA A 312 -22.08 15.89 10.00
C ALA A 312 -22.29 14.49 9.40
N ASP A 313 -21.85 13.42 10.07
CA ASP A 313 -22.07 12.04 9.61
C ASP A 313 -23.57 11.69 9.57
N ARG A 314 -24.35 12.10 10.58
CA ARG A 314 -25.81 11.88 10.59
C ARG A 314 -26.51 12.59 9.42
N ALA A 315 -26.14 13.84 9.11
CA ALA A 315 -26.66 14.55 7.95
C ALA A 315 -26.22 13.89 6.62
N ALA A 316 -24.95 13.50 6.51
CA ALA A 316 -24.40 12.85 5.31
C ALA A 316 -24.89 11.41 5.09
N ARG A 317 -25.55 10.79 6.09
CA ARG A 317 -26.31 9.54 5.94
C ARG A 317 -27.75 9.81 5.51
N LEU A 318 -28.44 10.74 6.15
CA LEU A 318 -29.82 11.11 5.80
C LEU A 318 -29.92 11.62 4.36
N ALA A 319 -28.89 12.31 3.85
CA ALA A 319 -28.79 12.75 2.46
C ALA A 319 -28.53 11.62 1.43
N ARG A 320 -28.30 10.37 1.86
CA ARG A 320 -28.11 9.20 0.98
C ARG A 320 -29.27 8.22 1.00
N ILE A 321 -30.24 8.41 1.89
CA ILE A 321 -31.48 7.64 1.86
C ILE A 321 -32.28 8.19 0.66
N PRO A 322 -32.63 7.36 -0.34
CA PRO A 322 -33.54 7.78 -1.39
C PRO A 322 -34.83 8.28 -0.75
N ARG A 323 -35.27 9.48 -1.10
CA ARG A 323 -36.63 9.90 -0.76
C ARG A 323 -37.53 9.24 -1.78
N GLU A 324 -38.22 8.19 -1.35
CA GLU A 324 -39.40 7.68 -2.05
C GLU A 324 -40.38 8.85 -2.21
N SER A 325 -40.86 9.04 -3.45
CA SER A 325 -41.61 10.21 -3.93
C SER A 325 -42.82 9.77 -4.72
#